data_AF-A0A6G0YFM9-F1
#
_entry.id   AF-A0A6G0YFM9-F1
#
_cell.length_a   1.000
_cell.length_b   1.000
_cell.length_c   1.000
_cell.angle_alpha   90.00
_cell.angle_beta   90.00
_cell.angle_gamma   90.00
#
_symmetry.space_group_name_H-M   'P 1'
#
loop_
_entity.id
_entity.type
_entity.pdbx_description
1 polymer ?
#
loop_
_entity_poly.entity_id
_entity_poly.type
_entity_poly.pdbx_seq_one_letter_code
_entity_poly.pdbx_strand_id
1 'polypeptide(L)'
;MTRNRFEIILRTFHCLNNAECLPGDRLFKIRNLVDLLVMKFKMWNVPSENMCIDESVIPFVGRLSIGQFIKNKRNRYGIKVFKLCINDGCTIGFKIYAGQESVPGVGVSTKIVMELAEDYLDKGRTMYTDNWYTSVTLANQLLNRTTNLVGTLRSNRKFNPVSVVKAKLKKRRNYVKSKSK
;
A
#
# COMPACT_ATOMS: atom_id res chain seq x y z
N MET A 1 22.21 -26.65 -9.73
CA MET A 1 22.43 -25.79 -10.91
C MET A 1 23.86 -25.25 -10.85
N THR A 2 24.59 -25.20 -11.97
CA THR A 2 25.94 -24.62 -11.99
C THR A 2 25.89 -23.09 -11.91
N ARG A 3 26.96 -22.47 -11.39
CA ARG A 3 27.08 -21.00 -11.30
C ARG A 3 26.81 -20.32 -12.65
N ASN A 4 27.46 -20.77 -13.71
CA ASN A 4 27.32 -20.18 -15.04
C ASN A 4 25.87 -20.25 -15.55
N ARG A 5 25.19 -21.39 -15.34
CA ARG A 5 23.79 -21.54 -15.72
C ARG A 5 22.88 -20.58 -14.94
N PHE A 6 23.13 -20.41 -13.64
CA PHE A 6 22.37 -19.49 -12.80
C PHE A 6 22.53 -18.03 -13.25
N GLU A 7 23.76 -17.58 -13.51
CA GLU A 7 24.04 -16.21 -13.97
C GLU A 7 23.40 -15.89 -15.34
N ILE A 8 23.41 -16.85 -16.26
CA ILE A 8 22.75 -16.70 -17.57
C ILE A 8 21.24 -16.54 -17.41
N ILE A 9 20.60 -17.41 -16.60
CA ILE A 9 19.16 -17.33 -16.34
C ILE A 9 18.80 -16.01 -15.67
N LEU A 10 19.58 -15.58 -14.67
CA LEU A 10 19.33 -14.33 -13.94
C LEU A 10 19.39 -13.10 -14.87
N ARG A 11 20.32 -13.09 -15.84
CA ARG A 11 20.49 -11.99 -16.79
C ARG A 11 19.40 -11.93 -17.87
N THR A 12 18.81 -13.07 -18.21
CA THR A 12 17.87 -13.23 -19.34
C THR A 12 16.43 -13.47 -18.91
N PHE A 13 16.14 -13.40 -17.61
CA PHE A 13 14.80 -13.57 -17.08
C PHE A 13 13.86 -12.44 -17.53
N HIS A 14 12.80 -12.81 -18.24
CA HIS A 14 11.77 -11.91 -18.73
C HIS A 14 10.38 -12.50 -18.46
N CYS A 15 9.42 -11.65 -18.07
CA CYS A 15 8.03 -12.07 -17.83
C CYS A 15 7.10 -11.76 -19.01
N LEU A 16 7.52 -10.88 -19.92
CA LEU A 16 6.69 -10.36 -21.02
C LEU A 16 7.56 -10.03 -22.25
N ASN A 17 6.92 -10.03 -23.41
CA ASN A 17 7.54 -9.70 -24.69
C ASN A 17 7.68 -8.18 -24.84
N ASN A 18 8.91 -7.68 -24.98
CA ASN A 18 9.16 -6.23 -25.10
C ASN A 18 8.56 -5.62 -26.37
N ALA A 19 8.29 -6.41 -27.42
CA ALA A 19 7.67 -5.92 -28.65
C ALA A 19 6.21 -5.45 -28.45
N GLU A 20 5.56 -5.91 -27.38
CA GLU A 20 4.17 -5.58 -27.04
C GLU A 20 4.07 -4.39 -26.05
N CYS A 21 5.21 -3.77 -25.70
CA CYS A 21 5.25 -2.71 -24.71
C CYS A 21 4.67 -1.40 -25.25
N LEU A 22 3.45 -1.07 -24.86
CA LEU A 22 2.84 0.22 -25.17
C LEU A 22 3.57 1.39 -24.48
N PRO A 23 3.67 2.58 -25.11
CA PRO A 23 4.19 3.76 -24.47
C PRO A 23 3.37 4.13 -23.23
N GLY A 24 4.05 4.41 -22.10
CA GLY A 24 3.43 4.94 -20.89
C GLY A 24 3.17 3.93 -19.78
N ASP A 25 3.19 2.61 -20.04
CA ASP A 25 3.11 1.61 -18.97
C ASP A 25 4.50 1.32 -18.37
N ARG A 26 4.78 1.93 -17.22
CA ARG A 26 6.06 1.77 -16.50
C ARG A 26 6.23 0.40 -15.83
N LEU A 27 5.15 -0.38 -15.67
CA LEU A 27 5.17 -1.69 -15.03
C LEU A 27 4.97 -2.84 -16.02
N PHE A 28 4.85 -2.54 -17.32
CA PHE A 28 4.54 -3.52 -18.37
C PHE A 28 5.34 -4.82 -18.18
N LYS A 29 6.67 -4.74 -18.10
CA LYS A 29 7.57 -5.90 -18.02
C LYS A 29 7.33 -6.87 -16.86
N ILE A 30 6.61 -6.45 -15.82
CA ILE A 30 6.32 -7.28 -14.64
C ILE A 30 4.81 -7.42 -14.37
N ARG A 31 3.95 -6.83 -15.22
CA ARG A 31 2.50 -6.74 -15.02
C ARG A 31 1.88 -8.11 -14.74
N ASN A 32 2.05 -9.04 -15.68
CA ASN A 32 1.48 -10.39 -15.56
C ASN A 32 1.98 -11.13 -14.32
N LEU A 33 3.25 -10.95 -13.94
CA LEU A 33 3.80 -11.57 -12.74
C LEU A 33 3.17 -10.97 -11.47
N VAL A 34 3.05 -9.64 -11.42
CA VAL A 34 2.41 -8.94 -10.29
C VAL A 34 0.94 -9.37 -10.17
N ASP A 35 0.20 -9.40 -11.28
CA ASP A 35 -1.20 -9.77 -11.29
C ASP A 35 -1.39 -11.24 -10.87
N LEU A 36 -0.52 -12.14 -11.35
CA LEU A 36 -0.49 -13.54 -10.93
C LEU A 36 -0.24 -13.68 -9.42
N LEU A 37 0.74 -12.96 -8.87
CA LEU A 37 1.05 -12.98 -7.44
C LEU A 37 -0.11 -12.47 -6.61
N VAL A 38 -0.69 -11.32 -6.98
CA VAL A 38 -1.84 -10.75 -6.29
C VAL A 38 -3.03 -11.71 -6.33
N MET A 39 -3.32 -12.31 -7.50
CA MET A 39 -4.37 -13.32 -7.62
C MET A 39 -4.13 -14.50 -6.69
N LYS A 40 -2.90 -15.04 -6.64
CA LYS A 40 -2.56 -16.17 -5.75
C LYS A 40 -2.65 -15.80 -4.27
N PHE A 41 -2.26 -14.58 -3.88
CA PHE A 41 -2.38 -14.13 -2.50
C PHE A 41 -3.85 -14.05 -2.05
N LYS A 42 -4.73 -13.54 -2.91
CA LYS A 42 -6.18 -13.49 -2.67
C LYS A 42 -6.81 -14.89 -2.56
N MET A 43 -6.35 -15.85 -3.37
CA MET A 43 -6.84 -17.23 -3.32
C MET A 43 -6.41 -17.98 -2.05
N TRP A 44 -5.24 -17.64 -1.50
CA TRP A 44 -4.67 -18.37 -0.38
C TRP A 44 -5.37 -18.10 0.95
N ASN A 45 -5.82 -16.87 1.19
CA ASN A 45 -6.37 -16.49 2.48
C ASN A 45 -7.52 -15.49 2.33
N VAL A 46 -8.65 -15.81 2.99
CA VAL A 46 -9.77 -14.89 3.12
C VAL A 46 -9.57 -14.07 4.39
N PRO A 47 -9.50 -12.73 4.31
CA PRO A 47 -9.32 -11.89 5.49
C PRO A 47 -10.41 -12.11 6.53
N SER A 48 -10.00 -12.15 7.79
CA SER A 48 -10.90 -12.08 8.95
C SER A 48 -11.42 -10.65 9.13
N GLU A 49 -11.75 -10.24 10.36
CA GLU A 49 -12.36 -8.93 10.64
C GLU A 49 -11.44 -7.74 10.30
N ASN A 50 -10.13 -7.90 10.50
CA ASN A 50 -9.19 -6.78 10.51
C ASN A 50 -8.24 -6.82 9.31
N MET A 51 -8.08 -5.67 8.67
CA MET A 51 -7.15 -5.47 7.55
C MET A 51 -6.37 -4.17 7.75
N CYS A 52 -5.14 -4.10 7.27
CA CYS A 52 -4.36 -2.87 7.33
C CYS A 52 -3.72 -2.50 6.00
N ILE A 53 -3.63 -1.19 5.73
CA ILE A 53 -2.91 -0.63 4.60
C ILE A 53 -1.74 0.22 5.08
N ASP A 54 -0.58 -0.01 4.48
CA ASP A 54 0.65 0.77 4.72
C ASP A 54 1.59 0.66 3.50
N GLU A 55 2.64 1.49 3.48
CA GLU A 55 3.70 1.49 2.48
C GLU A 55 4.95 0.75 2.91
N SER A 56 5.44 -0.05 1.97
CA SER A 56 6.74 -0.73 2.02
C SER A 56 7.67 -0.16 0.94
N VAL A 57 8.97 -0.31 1.17
CA VAL A 57 10.01 0.00 0.18
C VAL A 57 10.76 -1.28 -0.14
N ILE A 58 10.79 -1.66 -1.41
CA ILE A 58 11.66 -2.73 -1.91
C ILE A 58 13.03 -2.09 -2.21
N PRO A 59 14.10 -2.45 -1.48
CA PRO A 59 15.40 -1.81 -1.65
C PRO A 59 15.91 -2.02 -3.07
N PHE A 60 16.23 -0.92 -3.74
CA PHE A 60 16.80 -0.96 -5.08
C PHE A 60 17.64 0.29 -5.31
N VAL A 61 18.86 0.10 -5.79
CA VAL A 61 19.79 1.18 -6.14
C VAL A 61 20.20 0.96 -7.59
N GLY A 62 19.74 1.84 -8.47
CA GLY A 62 19.97 1.73 -9.91
C GLY A 62 19.08 2.69 -10.69
N ARG A 63 19.23 2.71 -12.02
CA ARG A 63 18.42 3.55 -12.90
C ARG A 63 17.07 2.88 -13.14
N LEU A 64 16.03 3.37 -12.45
CA LEU A 64 14.66 2.92 -12.61
C LEU A 64 13.70 4.09 -12.48
N SER A 65 12.79 4.26 -13.44
CA SER A 65 11.87 5.41 -13.51
C SER A 65 10.88 5.49 -12.34
N ILE A 66 10.54 4.35 -11.74
CA ILE A 66 9.65 4.25 -10.57
C ILE A 66 10.40 4.24 -9.22
N GLY A 67 11.73 4.45 -9.24
CA GLY A 67 12.53 4.58 -8.02
C GLY A 67 12.06 5.76 -7.18
N GLN A 68 12.00 5.59 -5.86
CA GLN A 68 11.56 6.58 -4.89
C GLN A 68 12.59 6.75 -3.79
N PHE A 69 12.69 7.99 -3.29
CA PHE A 69 13.42 8.31 -2.08
C PHE A 69 12.45 8.56 -0.92
N ILE A 70 12.50 7.75 0.13
CA ILE A 70 11.66 7.89 1.33
C ILE A 70 12.56 8.12 2.55
N LYS A 71 12.70 9.39 2.94
CA LYS A 71 13.62 9.86 3.99
C LYS A 71 13.51 9.09 5.31
N ASN A 72 12.30 8.72 5.71
CA ASN A 72 12.00 8.14 7.02
C ASN A 72 12.06 6.61 7.08
N LYS A 73 12.44 5.92 5.98
CA LYS A 73 12.58 4.45 5.96
C LYS A 73 14.07 4.07 6.05
N ARG A 74 14.36 2.90 6.65
CA ARG A 74 15.73 2.38 6.81
C ARG A 74 16.47 2.30 5.47
N ASN A 75 15.82 1.71 4.47
CA ASN A 75 16.26 1.75 3.08
C ASN A 75 15.59 2.94 2.41
N ARG A 76 16.34 4.03 2.25
CA ARG A 76 15.79 5.30 1.75
C ARG A 76 15.53 5.28 0.24
N TYR A 77 16.26 4.47 -0.52
CA TYR A 77 16.08 4.33 -1.97
C TYR A 77 15.47 2.97 -2.31
N GLY A 78 14.46 2.97 -3.16
CA GLY A 78 13.84 1.74 -3.63
C GLY A 78 12.52 1.95 -4.34
N ILE A 79 11.79 0.87 -4.55
CA ILE A 79 10.47 0.89 -5.18
C ILE A 79 9.42 0.98 -4.08
N LYS A 80 8.58 2.02 -4.13
CA LYS A 80 7.46 2.19 -3.19
C LYS A 80 6.32 1.24 -3.58
N VAL A 81 5.80 0.50 -2.60
CA VAL A 81 4.68 -0.43 -2.77
C VAL A 81 3.67 -0.21 -1.66
N PHE A 82 2.40 -0.06 -2.03
CA PHE A 82 1.26 -0.08 -1.12
C PHE A 82 0.88 -1.52 -0.86
N LYS A 83 0.69 -1.92 0.40
CA LYS A 83 0.32 -3.29 0.77
C LYS A 83 -0.97 -3.28 1.57
N LEU A 84 -1.86 -4.20 1.21
CA LEU A 84 -2.99 -4.60 2.02
C LEU A 84 -2.61 -5.90 2.74
N CYS A 85 -2.62 -5.84 4.06
CA CYS A 85 -2.25 -6.95 4.92
C CYS A 85 -3.41 -7.32 5.84
N ILE A 86 -3.36 -8.55 6.33
CA ILE A 86 -4.29 -9.09 7.34
C ILE A 86 -3.55 -9.34 8.65
N ASN A 87 -4.29 -9.84 9.64
CA ASN A 87 -3.72 -10.41 10.86
C ASN A 87 -2.56 -11.38 10.51
N ASP A 88 -1.58 -11.47 11.41
CA ASP A 88 -0.33 -12.23 11.21
C ASP A 88 0.67 -11.63 10.21
N GLY A 89 0.37 -10.45 9.65
CA GLY A 89 1.30 -9.71 8.78
C GLY A 89 1.35 -10.24 7.34
N CYS A 90 0.43 -11.14 6.97
CA CYS A 90 0.33 -11.67 5.62
C CYS A 90 -0.16 -10.59 4.64
N THR A 91 0.50 -10.46 3.49
CA THR A 91 0.09 -9.55 2.42
C THR A 91 -0.89 -10.27 1.49
N ILE A 92 -2.11 -9.76 1.38
CA ILE A 92 -3.17 -10.31 0.52
C ILE A 92 -3.33 -9.54 -0.79
N GLY A 93 -2.75 -8.35 -0.87
CA GLY A 93 -2.79 -7.49 -2.04
C GLY A 93 -1.71 -6.43 -1.97
N PHE A 94 -1.20 -6.01 -3.11
CA PHE A 94 -0.25 -4.91 -3.16
C PHE A 94 -0.32 -4.18 -4.49
N LYS A 95 0.10 -2.91 -4.50
CA LYS A 95 0.17 -2.06 -5.68
C LYS A 95 1.51 -1.34 -5.71
N ILE A 96 2.22 -1.47 -6.82
CA ILE A 96 3.49 -0.77 -7.04
C ILE A 96 3.19 0.68 -7.43
N TYR A 97 3.84 1.63 -6.77
CA TYR A 97 3.73 3.03 -7.12
C TYR A 97 4.51 3.31 -8.41
N ALA A 98 3.83 3.82 -9.43
CA ALA A 98 4.41 4.16 -10.73
C ALA A 98 4.30 5.66 -11.06
N GLY A 99 3.63 6.44 -10.20
CA GLY A 99 3.48 7.89 -10.35
C GLY A 99 2.31 8.31 -11.23
N GLN A 100 1.33 7.42 -11.46
CA GLN A 100 0.13 7.64 -12.28
C GLN A 100 -1.16 7.63 -11.43
N GLU A 101 -1.03 7.87 -10.12
CA GLU A 101 -2.08 7.51 -9.17
C GLU A 101 -3.06 8.68 -8.96
N SER A 102 -2.65 9.90 -9.34
CA SER A 102 -3.43 11.12 -9.22
C SER A 102 -4.56 11.17 -10.24
N VAL A 103 -5.79 11.36 -9.76
CA VAL A 103 -6.97 11.63 -10.57
C VAL A 103 -7.59 12.94 -10.08
N PRO A 104 -7.97 13.88 -10.96
CA PRO A 104 -8.61 15.12 -10.56
C PRO A 104 -9.81 14.87 -9.64
N GLY A 105 -9.88 15.58 -8.52
CA GLY A 105 -10.98 15.49 -7.56
C GLY A 105 -10.92 14.29 -6.59
N VAL A 106 -10.06 13.30 -6.81
CA VAL A 106 -9.94 12.12 -5.93
C VAL A 106 -8.64 12.16 -5.14
N GLY A 107 -8.73 12.04 -3.82
CA GLY A 107 -7.56 11.90 -2.97
C GLY A 107 -6.80 10.62 -3.30
N VAL A 108 -5.53 10.73 -3.70
CA VAL A 108 -4.67 9.58 -4.05
C VAL A 108 -4.71 8.48 -2.99
N SER A 109 -4.63 8.87 -1.71
CA SER A 109 -4.65 7.94 -0.60
C SER A 109 -5.99 7.19 -0.46
N THR A 110 -7.11 7.88 -0.67
CA THR A 110 -8.45 7.29 -0.67
C THR A 110 -8.60 6.30 -1.82
N LYS A 111 -8.19 6.70 -3.04
CA LYS A 111 -8.22 5.85 -4.23
C LYS A 111 -7.46 4.54 -4.01
N ILE A 112 -6.24 4.63 -3.48
CA ILE A 112 -5.41 3.44 -3.20
C ILE A 112 -6.10 2.49 -2.23
N VAL A 113 -6.71 3.00 -1.16
CA VAL A 113 -7.41 2.15 -0.18
C VAL A 113 -8.60 1.46 -0.81
N MET A 114 -9.45 2.20 -1.53
CA MET A 114 -10.63 1.62 -2.18
C MET A 114 -10.23 0.57 -3.23
N GLU A 115 -9.26 0.86 -4.09
CA GLU A 115 -8.79 -0.07 -5.12
C GLU A 115 -8.17 -1.35 -4.55
N LEU A 116 -7.35 -1.25 -3.50
CA LEU A 116 -6.71 -2.43 -2.91
C LEU A 116 -7.70 -3.28 -2.12
N ALA A 117 -8.69 -2.64 -1.49
CA ALA A 117 -9.64 -3.29 -0.60
C ALA A 117 -10.91 -3.79 -1.31
N GLU A 118 -11.12 -3.49 -2.61
CA GLU A 118 -12.40 -3.69 -3.31
C GLU A 118 -13.04 -5.07 -3.06
N ASP A 119 -12.28 -6.16 -3.16
CA ASP A 119 -12.78 -7.53 -2.97
C ASP A 119 -13.20 -7.85 -1.52
N TYR A 120 -12.85 -6.99 -0.57
CA TYR A 120 -13.01 -7.17 0.87
C TYR A 120 -13.94 -6.16 1.53
N LEU A 121 -14.45 -5.20 0.75
CA LEU A 121 -15.50 -4.27 1.15
C LEU A 121 -16.85 -4.99 1.34
N ASP A 122 -17.84 -4.28 1.89
CA ASP A 122 -19.24 -4.72 2.06
C ASP A 122 -19.43 -5.92 3.00
N LYS A 123 -18.45 -6.18 3.86
CA LYS A 123 -18.38 -7.40 4.69
C LYS A 123 -18.25 -7.12 6.18
N GLY A 124 -18.49 -5.87 6.62
CA GLY A 124 -18.46 -5.49 8.04
C GLY A 124 -17.06 -5.43 8.66
N ARG A 125 -16.00 -5.45 7.84
CA ARG A 125 -14.61 -5.46 8.31
C ARG A 125 -14.14 -4.10 8.82
N THR A 126 -13.01 -4.11 9.53
CA THR A 126 -12.32 -2.90 9.97
C THR A 126 -11.00 -2.71 9.22
N MET A 127 -10.88 -1.58 8.53
CA MET A 127 -9.67 -1.12 7.86
C MET A 127 -8.85 -0.25 8.80
N TYR A 128 -7.60 -0.65 9.06
CA TYR A 128 -6.63 0.09 9.83
C TYR A 128 -5.66 0.82 8.90
N THR A 129 -5.51 2.12 9.09
CA THR A 129 -4.62 2.93 8.24
C THR A 129 -3.79 3.92 9.04
N ASP A 130 -2.66 4.32 8.46
CA ASP A 130 -1.85 5.41 8.99
C ASP A 130 -2.46 6.80 8.71
N ASN A 131 -1.74 7.86 9.11
CA ASN A 131 -2.20 9.23 8.95
C ASN A 131 -2.15 9.77 7.51
N TRP A 132 -1.42 9.12 6.62
CA TRP A 132 -1.33 9.45 5.20
C TRP A 132 -2.57 8.97 4.44
N TYR A 133 -3.24 7.91 4.90
CA TYR A 133 -4.52 7.48 4.33
C TYR A 133 -5.74 8.09 5.03
N THR A 134 -5.70 8.21 6.36
CA THR A 134 -6.87 8.58 7.16
C THR A 134 -7.42 9.96 6.77
N SER A 135 -8.70 10.00 6.42
CA SER A 135 -9.45 11.23 6.12
C SER A 135 -10.96 11.02 6.31
N VAL A 136 -11.71 12.11 6.53
CA VAL A 136 -13.18 12.06 6.63
C VAL A 136 -13.81 11.52 5.33
N THR A 137 -13.26 11.91 4.18
CA THR A 137 -13.70 11.39 2.87
C THR A 137 -13.55 9.87 2.77
N LEU A 138 -12.40 9.33 3.18
CA LEU A 138 -12.19 7.87 3.21
C LEU A 138 -13.14 7.18 4.20
N ALA A 139 -13.34 7.76 5.39
CA ALA A 139 -14.25 7.22 6.39
C ALA A 139 -15.68 7.07 5.84
N ASN A 140 -16.19 8.12 5.18
CA ASN A 140 -17.53 8.08 4.58
C ASN A 140 -17.64 7.05 3.44
N GLN A 141 -16.63 6.95 2.57
CA GLN A 141 -16.65 5.97 1.47
C GLN A 141 -16.62 4.52 1.97
N LEU A 142 -15.81 4.22 2.99
CA LEU A 142 -15.77 2.90 3.59
C LEU A 142 -17.07 2.58 4.34
N LEU A 143 -17.61 3.55 5.09
CA LEU A 143 -18.86 3.37 5.82
C LEU A 143 -20.04 3.08 4.88
N ASN A 144 -20.11 3.77 3.74
CA ASN A 144 -21.09 3.50 2.68
C ASN A 144 -20.96 2.09 2.07
N ARG A 145 -19.78 1.46 2.20
CA ARG A 145 -19.47 0.09 1.75
C ARG A 145 -19.32 -0.87 2.94
N THR A 146 -20.12 -0.65 4.00
CA THR A 146 -20.16 -1.47 5.22
C THR A 146 -18.77 -1.87 5.74
N THR A 147 -17.84 -0.91 5.76
CA THR A 147 -16.46 -1.11 6.19
C THR A 147 -16.06 -0.01 7.17
N ASN A 148 -15.57 -0.39 8.33
CA ASN A 148 -15.14 0.55 9.36
C ASN A 148 -13.73 1.09 9.06
N LEU A 149 -13.44 2.30 9.51
CA LEU A 149 -12.10 2.89 9.43
C LEU A 149 -11.56 3.19 10.83
N VAL A 150 -10.35 2.71 11.10
CA VAL A 150 -9.56 3.08 12.27
C VAL A 150 -8.22 3.64 11.78
N GLY A 151 -7.85 4.82 12.28
CA GLY A 151 -6.60 5.44 11.89
C GLY A 151 -6.32 6.75 12.61
N THR A 152 -5.13 7.28 12.40
CA THR A 152 -4.70 8.54 13.00
C THR A 152 -5.03 9.70 12.08
N LEU A 153 -5.91 10.61 12.50
CA LEU A 153 -6.32 11.74 11.67
C LEU A 153 -5.35 12.92 11.83
N ARG A 154 -4.75 13.39 10.72
CA ARG A 154 -3.95 14.63 10.75
C ARG A 154 -4.88 15.84 10.91
N SER A 155 -4.53 16.76 11.80
CA SER A 155 -5.32 17.96 12.10
C SER A 155 -5.57 18.84 10.88
N ASN A 156 -4.60 18.89 9.96
CA ASN A 156 -4.64 19.69 8.73
C ASN A 156 -5.35 19.02 7.54
N ARG A 157 -6.10 17.93 7.75
CA ARG A 157 -6.93 17.33 6.69
C ARG A 157 -8.17 18.17 6.42
N LYS A 158 -8.58 18.20 5.15
CA LYS A 158 -9.85 18.81 4.74
C LYS A 158 -11.02 18.10 5.40
N PHE A 159 -12.09 18.85 5.65
CA PHE A 159 -13.37 18.37 6.21
C PHE A 159 -13.33 17.85 7.65
N ASN A 160 -12.21 17.99 8.35
CA ASN A 160 -12.18 17.71 9.77
C ASN A 160 -13.15 18.64 10.52
N PRO A 161 -14.02 18.11 11.40
CA PRO A 161 -14.87 18.95 12.24
C PRO A 161 -14.03 19.84 13.16
N VAL A 162 -14.42 21.10 13.29
CA VAL A 162 -13.70 22.09 14.13
C VAL A 162 -13.61 21.63 15.59
N SER A 163 -14.68 21.00 16.09
CA SER A 163 -14.74 20.42 17.44
C SER A 163 -13.68 19.34 17.65
N VAL A 164 -13.45 18.47 16.66
CA VAL A 164 -12.45 17.40 16.71
C VAL A 164 -11.03 17.98 16.70
N VAL A 165 -10.77 18.97 15.84
CA VAL A 165 -9.43 19.58 15.73
C VAL A 165 -9.06 20.39 16.97
N LYS A 166 -10.04 21.09 17.58
CA LYS A 166 -9.83 21.89 18.79
C LYS A 166 -9.88 21.07 20.09
N ALA A 167 -10.38 19.83 20.03
CA ALA A 167 -10.45 18.97 21.21
C ALA A 167 -9.05 18.67 21.74
N LYS A 168 -8.82 18.93 23.03
CA LYS A 168 -7.62 18.49 23.74
C LYS A 168 -7.80 17.03 24.13
N LEU A 169 -7.01 16.14 23.53
CA LEU A 169 -6.95 14.75 23.95
C LEU A 169 -6.43 14.68 25.39
N LYS A 170 -7.15 14.00 26.27
CA LYS A 170 -6.63 13.66 27.60
C LYS A 170 -5.39 12.78 27.39
N LYS A 171 -4.24 13.20 27.94
CA LYS A 171 -3.01 12.41 27.92
C LYS A 171 -3.28 11.10 28.67
N ARG A 172 -3.50 9.98 27.95
CA ARG A 172 -3.53 8.65 28.58
C ARG A 172 -2.07 8.22 28.84
N ARG A 173 -1.83 7.74 30.07
CA ARG A 173 -0.53 7.34 30.63
C ARG A 173 0.21 6.32 29.74
N ASN A 174 1.46 6.64 29.44
CA ASN A 174 2.64 5.78 29.20
C ASN A 174 2.43 4.33 28.72
N TYR A 175 2.82 4.06 27.46
CA TYR A 175 3.59 2.85 27.13
C TYR A 175 4.94 3.29 26.57
N VAL A 176 5.96 3.25 27.42
CA VAL A 176 7.36 3.35 27.03
C VAL A 176 7.73 2.03 26.36
N LYS A 177 7.99 2.05 25.05
CA LYS A 177 8.69 0.93 24.40
C LYS A 177 10.18 1.12 24.69
N SER A 178 10.71 0.37 25.64
CA SER A 178 12.14 0.29 25.90
C SER A 178 12.86 -0.10 24.60
N LYS A 179 13.79 0.73 24.15
CA LYS A 179 14.81 0.29 23.19
C LYS A 179 15.76 -0.64 23.95
N SER A 180 15.69 -1.94 23.66
CA SER A 180 16.78 -2.85 24.00
C SER A 180 17.98 -2.54 23.08
N LYS A 181 19.15 -2.55 23.72
CA LYS A 181 20.47 -2.15 23.22
C LYS A 181 20.84 -2.74 21.87
#